data_AF-A0A8S2VDH0-F1
#
_entry.id   AF-A0A8S2VDH0-F1
#
_cell.length_a   1.000
_cell.length_b   1.000
_cell.length_c   1.000
_cell.angle_alpha   90.00
_cell.angle_beta   90.00
_cell.angle_gamma   90.00
#
_symmetry.space_group_name_H-M   'P 1'
#
loop_
_entity.id
_entity.type
_entity.pdbx_description
1 polymer ?
#
loop_
_entity_poly.entity_id
_entity_poly.type
_entity_poly.pdbx_seq_one_letter_code
_entity_poly.pdbx_strand_id
1 'polypeptide(L)' 'VGRTGTYIAVDTIIRLLDVPDNELQLLQLDVMGIVYHLRQQRVKMVQTKEQYLLLYHCIEEHLRKTGQLKTGKIILH' A
#
# COMPACT_ATOMS: atom_id res chain seq x y z
N VAL A 1 0.34 -19.30 -4.00
CA VAL A 1 -0.84 -18.93 -3.18
C VAL A 1 -0.56 -17.56 -2.56
N GLY A 2 -1.50 -16.61 -2.54
CA GLY A 2 -1.27 -15.23 -2.04
C GLY A 2 -1.67 -14.08 -2.98
N ARG A 3 -1.84 -14.34 -4.29
CA ARG A 3 -2.16 -13.33 -5.32
C ARG A 3 -3.42 -12.51 -5.05
N THR A 4 -4.52 -13.14 -4.65
CA THR A 4 -5.76 -12.43 -4.28
C THR A 4 -5.53 -11.48 -3.11
N GLY A 5 -4.73 -11.91 -2.12
CA GLY A 5 -4.40 -11.07 -0.98
C GLY A 5 -3.49 -9.90 -1.33
N THR A 6 -2.56 -10.11 -2.26
CA THR A 6 -1.73 -9.05 -2.84
C THR A 6 -2.58 -8.03 -3.60
N TYR A 7 -3.54 -8.49 -4.42
CA TYR A 7 -4.45 -7.60 -5.14
C TYR A 7 -5.31 -6.75 -4.19
N ILE A 8 -5.91 -7.37 -3.17
CA ILE A 8 -6.70 -6.67 -2.15
C ILE A 8 -5.84 -5.65 -1.40
N ALA A 9 -4.58 -5.98 -1.09
CA ALA A 9 -3.66 -5.07 -0.42
C ALA A 9 -3.35 -3.83 -1.30
N VAL A 10 -3.01 -4.03 -2.58
CA VAL A 10 -2.77 -2.93 -3.52
C VAL A 10 -4.01 -2.04 -3.65
N ASP A 11 -5.17 -2.64 -3.88
CA ASP A 11 -6.44 -1.90 -4.04
C ASP A 11 -6.80 -1.10 -2.77
N THR A 12 -6.64 -1.70 -1.60
CA THR A 12 -6.86 -1.01 -0.31
C THR A 12 -5.93 0.19 -0.17
N ILE A 13 -4.65 0.01 -0.47
CA ILE A 13 -3.65 1.07 -0.32
C ILE A 13 -3.90 2.22 -1.31
N ILE A 14 -4.17 1.92 -2.58
CA ILE A 14 -4.47 2.96 -3.59
C ILE A 14 -5.71 3.76 -3.19
N ARG A 15 -6.77 3.09 -2.74
CA ARG A 15 -7.98 3.78 -2.25
C ARG A 15 -7.68 4.70 -1.07
N LEU A 16 -6.79 4.31 -0.16
CA LEU A 16 -6.39 5.17 0.95
C LEU A 16 -5.61 6.42 0.48
N LEU A 17 -4.79 6.29 -0.57
CA LEU A 17 -4.02 7.40 -1.15
C LEU A 17 -4.90 8.40 -1.92
N ASP A 18 -5.96 7.91 -2.56
CA ASP A 18 -6.85 8.72 -3.42
C ASP A 18 -7.95 9.49 -2.65
N VAL A 19 -8.08 9.29 -1.34
CA VAL A 19 -9.03 10.06 -0.51
C VAL A 19 -8.57 11.54 -0.43
N PRO A 20 -9.36 12.52 -0.94
CA PRO A 20 -8.92 13.91 -1.14
C PRO A 20 -8.52 14.72 0.11
N ASP A 21 -8.84 14.25 1.32
CA ASP A 21 -8.56 14.95 2.58
C ASP A 21 -7.85 14.04 3.61
N ASN A 22 -7.25 12.95 3.14
CA ASN A 22 -6.66 11.99 4.07
C ASN A 22 -5.42 12.61 4.72
N GLU A 23 -5.46 12.81 6.03
CA GLU A 23 -4.27 13.12 6.85
C GLU A 23 -3.17 12.05 6.65
N LEU A 24 -3.52 10.86 6.12
CA LEU A 24 -2.57 9.84 5.65
C LEU A 24 -1.67 10.29 4.48
N GLN A 25 -1.95 11.38 3.76
CA GLN A 25 -0.96 11.94 2.83
C GLN A 25 0.18 12.66 3.58
N LEU A 26 -0.06 13.03 4.84
CA LEU A 26 0.92 13.60 5.78
C LEU A 26 1.46 12.54 6.77
N LEU A 27 0.64 11.55 7.15
CA LEU A 27 0.99 10.41 7.99
C LEU A 27 1.58 9.30 7.13
N GLN A 28 2.82 8.92 7.41
CA GLN A 28 3.52 7.83 6.71
C GLN A 28 2.62 6.61 6.45
N LEU A 29 2.58 6.14 5.20
CA LEU A 29 1.81 4.96 4.82
C LEU A 29 2.41 3.68 5.45
N ASP A 30 1.75 3.12 6.46
CA ASP A 30 2.16 1.88 7.12
C ASP A 30 1.71 0.63 6.35
N VAL A 31 2.49 0.26 5.32
CA VAL A 31 2.24 -0.95 4.51
C VAL A 31 2.29 -2.23 5.38
N MET A 32 3.13 -2.26 6.41
CA MET A 32 3.24 -3.40 7.33
C MET A 32 1.96 -3.58 8.13
N GLY A 33 1.45 -2.50 8.74
CA GLY A 33 0.19 -2.49 9.50
C GLY A 33 -1.01 -2.90 8.65
N ILE A 34 -1.08 -2.44 7.40
CA ILE A 34 -2.13 -2.84 6.46
C ILE A 34 -2.06 -4.34 6.16
N VAL A 35 -0.87 -4.88 5.84
CA VAL A 35 -0.71 -6.32 5.60
C VAL A 35 -1.02 -7.14 6.85
N TYR A 36 -0.62 -6.66 8.03
CA TYR A 36 -0.96 -7.28 9.30
C TYR A 36 -2.47 -7.34 9.50
N HIS A 37 -3.19 -6.22 9.32
CA HIS A 37 -4.64 -6.16 9.43
C HIS A 37 -5.34 -7.12 8.46
N LEU A 38 -4.89 -7.17 7.20
CA LEU A 38 -5.43 -8.10 6.20
C LEU A 38 -5.23 -9.57 6.61
N ARG A 39 -4.09 -9.91 7.22
CA ARG A 39 -3.82 -11.26 7.72
C ARG A 39 -4.73 -11.66 8.89
N GLN A 40 -5.21 -10.70 9.68
CA GLN A 40 -6.21 -10.95 10.73
C GLN A 40 -7.59 -11.27 10.15
N GLN A 41 -7.96 -10.66 9.01
CA GLN A 41 -9.23 -10.94 8.33
C GLN A 41 -9.20 -12.27 7.56
N ARG A 42 -8.07 -12.58 6.92
CA ARG A 42 -7.87 -13.84 6.21
C ARG A 42 -6.42 -14.28 6.35
N VAL A 43 -6.21 -15.47 6.87
CA VAL A 43 -4.86 -16.05 6.99
C VAL A 43 -4.19 -16.14 5.61
N LYS A 44 -2.87 -15.95 5.61
CA LYS A 44 -2.01 -16.05 4.42
C LYS A 44 -2.27 -14.98 3.34
N MET A 45 -2.66 -13.76 3.72
CA MET A 45 -2.56 -12.58 2.86
C MET A 45 -1.10 -12.16 2.72
N VAL A 46 -0.65 -11.85 1.49
CA VAL A 46 0.73 -11.41 1.14
C VAL A 46 1.80 -12.30 1.79
N GLN A 47 2.14 -13.42 1.15
CA GLN A 47 2.88 -14.52 1.78
C GLN A 47 4.39 -14.50 1.52
N THR A 48 4.82 -13.78 0.49
CA THR A 48 6.20 -13.83 -0.01
C THR A 48 6.79 -12.43 -0.05
N LYS A 49 8.13 -12.35 -0.02
CA LYS A 49 8.84 -11.08 -0.11
C LYS A 49 8.53 -10.37 -1.43
N GLU A 50 8.43 -11.11 -2.52
CA GLU A 50 8.14 -10.59 -3.86
C GLU A 50 6.74 -9.98 -3.92
N GLN A 51 5.75 -10.59 -3.28
CA GLN A 51 4.40 -10.02 -3.16
C GLN A 51 4.38 -8.75 -2.33
N TYR A 52 5.23 -8.66 -1.30
CA TYR A 52 5.35 -7.47 -0.47
C TYR A 52 6.03 -6.33 -1.23
N LEU A 53 7.14 -6.61 -1.93
CA LEU A 53 7.82 -5.65 -2.82
C LEU A 53 6.91 -5.15 -3.94
N LEU A 54 6.06 -6.03 -4.48
CA LEU A 54 5.07 -5.64 -5.48
C LEU A 54 4.11 -4.55 -4.96
N LEU A 55 3.75 -4.57 -3.67
CA LEU A 55 2.92 -3.50 -3.08
C LEU A 55 3.63 -2.16 -3.21
N TYR A 56 4.90 -2.08 -2.79
CA TYR A 56 5.70 -0.85 -2.86
C TYR A 56 5.84 -0.34 -4.30
N HIS A 57 6.12 -1.23 -5.26
CA HIS A 57 6.18 -0.84 -6.67
C HIS A 57 4.85 -0.29 -7.20
N CYS A 58 3.72 -0.91 -6.85
CA CYS A 58 2.41 -0.40 -7.26
C CYS A 58 2.11 0.97 -6.63
N ILE A 59 2.48 1.17 -5.37
CA ILE A 59 2.31 2.45 -4.66
C ILE A 59 3.14 3.55 -5.30
N GLU A 60 4.43 3.31 -5.50
CA GLU A 60 5.35 4.25 -6.12
C GLU A 60 4.87 4.64 -7.53
N GLU A 61 4.45 3.65 -8.33
CA GLU A 61 3.94 3.89 -9.67
C GLU A 61 2.65 4.71 -9.68
N HIS A 62 1.74 4.45 -8.73
CA HIS A 62 0.51 5.22 -8.57
C HIS A 62 0.82 6.68 -8.22
N LEU A 63 1.65 6.90 -7.21
CA LEU A 63 2.07 8.24 -6.76
C LEU A 63 2.79 9.03 -7.87
N ARG A 64 3.60 8.34 -8.68
CA ARG A 64 4.27 8.93 -9.85
C ARG A 64 3.26 9.41 -10.88
N LYS A 65 2.21 8.61 -11.15
CA LYS A 65 1.14 8.94 -12.11
C LYS A 65 0.22 10.05 -11.63
N THR A 66 -0.10 10.09 -10.34
CA THR A 66 -0.94 11.13 -9.74
C THR A 66 -0.19 12.43 -9.46
N GLY A 67 1.13 12.46 -9.67
CA GLY A 67 1.98 13.63 -9.39
C GLY A 67 2.25 13.87 -7.90
N GLN A 68 1.79 12.97 -7.03
CA GLN A 68 1.93 13.07 -5.57
C GLN A 68 3.37 12.80 -5.09
N LEU A 69 4.20 12.13 -5.90
CA LEU A 69 5.60 11.80 -5.58
C LEU A 69 6.52 13.03 -5.38
N LYS A 70 6.14 14.21 -5.90
CA LYS A 70 6.95 15.44 -5.81
C LYS A 70 6.83 16.16 -4.47
N THR A 71 5.88 15.76 -3.63
CA THR A 71 5.74 16.29 -2.28
C THR A 71 6.59 15.41 -1.39
N GLY A 72 7.70 15.91 -0.83
CA GLY A 72 8.64 15.14 0.01
C GLY A 72 8.06 14.65 1.35
N LYS A 73 6.92 13.95 1.31
CA LYS A 73 6.07 13.59 2.45
C LYS A 73 5.82 12.09 2.58
N ILE A 74 6.31 11.26 1.65
CA ILE A 74 6.14 9.80 1.73
C ILE A 74 7.51 9.15 1.88
N ILE A 75 7.86 8.83 3.12
CA ILE A 75 9.01 7.96 3.41
C ILE A 75 8.51 6.52 3.30
N LEU A 76 8.94 5.82 2.24
CA LEU A 76 8.79 4.38 2.12
C LEU A 76 9.93 3.74 2.92
N HIS A 77 9.65 3.31 4.15
CA HIS A 77 10.56 2.49 4.94
C HIS A 77 10.50 1.01 4.53
#